data_AF-A0AA36DHQ8-F1
#
_entry.id   AF-A0AA36DHQ8-F1
#
_cell.length_a   1.000
_cell.length_b   1.000
_cell.length_c   1.000
_cell.angle_alpha   90.00
_cell.angle_beta   90.00
_cell.angle_gamma   90.00
#
_symmetry.space_group_name_H-M   'P 1'
#
loop_
_entity.id
_entity.type
_entity.pdbx_description
1 polymer ?
#
loop_
_entity_poly.entity_id
_entity_poly.type
_entity_poly.pdbx_seq_one_letter_code
_entity_poly.pdbx_strand_id
1 'polypeptide(L)'
;MLLHWLALLLAFSIPLYSKIPRHPRNWHLKHQQHPKNWNTKSQPHPKNWNIKHHQQQLRRQRRAPHWDIIKPHGGHIRLTPIPIKKERFCDRIQIGNLVFSNVAKSMSRQMRRIFCELNFRKRGWKVDANTFIISEKNRPACIVRARRFLRGNWWKPKNKRIILWRDPVDRFVSMYGHLCHGLQICGKAAESVHTAAKSFYKILKDGKYPAGVKDRANLRHHIVPTTWYCGIGEEPKKYIPIEYTLDSKKMISRLRPHFRHSGISGKWIDTALSRLLTTNNNKYRKLPEFAGIREGWMRDVFSNRTTMSYIIAAYYYDYRLFGKPLPKLPPK
;
A
#
# COMPACT_ATOMS: atom_id res chain seq x y z
N MET A 1 -31.10 34.00 -27.87
CA MET A 1 -30.35 32.89 -27.24
C MET A 1 -29.41 33.29 -26.10
N LEU A 2 -29.50 34.50 -25.53
CA LEU A 2 -28.70 34.93 -24.38
C LEU A 2 -29.48 35.06 -23.06
N LEU A 3 -30.76 34.69 -23.03
CA LEU A 3 -31.64 34.81 -21.86
C LEU A 3 -31.86 33.50 -21.08
N HIS A 4 -31.31 32.37 -21.53
CA HIS A 4 -31.40 31.09 -20.81
C HIS A 4 -30.21 30.78 -19.89
N TRP A 5 -29.12 31.56 -19.95
CA TRP A 5 -27.92 31.32 -19.13
C TRP A 5 -27.85 32.17 -17.84
N LEU A 6 -28.68 33.20 -17.68
CA LEU A 6 -28.71 34.01 -16.46
C LEU A 6 -29.58 33.42 -15.33
N ALA A 7 -30.49 32.49 -15.62
CA ALA A 7 -31.36 31.88 -14.62
C ALA A 7 -30.68 30.78 -13.76
N LEU A 8 -29.54 30.23 -14.21
CA LEU A 8 -28.82 29.17 -13.49
C LEU A 8 -27.73 29.70 -12.53
N LEU A 9 -27.37 30.98 -12.62
CA LEU A 9 -26.33 31.58 -11.77
C LEU A 9 -26.86 32.29 -10.52
N LEU A 10 -28.18 32.42 -10.35
CA LEU A 10 -28.81 33.04 -9.17
C LEU A 10 -29.32 32.02 -8.12
N ALA A 11 -29.15 30.71 -8.35
CA ALA A 11 -29.64 29.66 -7.44
C ALA A 11 -28.63 29.23 -6.35
N PHE A 12 -27.42 29.81 -6.27
CA PHE A 12 -26.37 29.35 -5.35
C PHE A 12 -25.74 30.45 -4.47
N SER A 13 -26.51 31.47 -4.11
CA SER A 13 -26.05 32.51 -3.20
C SER A 13 -27.16 32.91 -2.24
N ILE A 14 -27.18 32.30 -1.04
CA ILE A 14 -27.27 32.98 0.27
C ILE A 14 -27.19 31.94 1.40
N PRO A 15 -26.39 32.20 2.44
CA PRO A 15 -26.22 31.34 3.62
C PRO A 15 -27.36 31.57 4.62
N LEU A 16 -27.70 30.58 5.44
CA LEU A 16 -28.18 30.83 6.81
C LEU A 16 -28.18 29.56 7.68
N TYR A 17 -27.59 29.77 8.85
CA TYR A 17 -27.64 28.96 10.06
C TYR A 17 -29.03 28.36 10.30
N SER A 18 -29.10 27.06 10.55
CA SER A 18 -30.23 26.46 11.26
C SER A 18 -29.77 25.43 12.30
N LYS A 19 -30.13 25.80 13.53
CA LYS A 19 -30.27 25.07 14.80
C LYS A 19 -29.98 23.55 14.80
N ILE A 20 -29.02 23.19 15.66
CA ILE A 20 -28.78 21.84 16.17
C ILE A 20 -29.99 21.38 17.00
N PRO A 21 -30.65 20.25 16.68
CA PRO A 21 -31.53 19.58 17.62
C PRO A 21 -30.70 18.78 18.63
N ARG A 22 -30.90 19.07 19.92
CA ARG A 22 -30.46 18.20 21.01
C ARG A 22 -31.31 16.94 20.97
N HIS A 23 -30.70 15.77 20.77
CA HIS A 23 -31.33 14.48 21.08
C HIS A 23 -30.79 13.91 22.39
N PRO A 24 -31.61 13.10 23.10
CA PRO A 24 -31.54 12.92 24.54
C PRO A 24 -30.53 11.86 24.97
N ARG A 25 -30.15 12.00 26.25
CA ARG A 25 -29.42 11.03 27.06
C ARG A 25 -30.25 9.76 27.24
N ASN A 26 -29.53 8.68 27.54
CA ASN A 26 -29.98 7.38 28.05
C ASN A 26 -30.13 6.27 27.00
N TRP A 27 -29.02 5.61 26.71
CA TRP A 27 -29.02 4.17 26.42
C TRP A 27 -28.02 3.48 27.35
N HIS A 28 -28.55 2.88 28.42
CA HIS A 28 -27.85 1.89 29.22
C HIS A 28 -27.67 0.63 28.39
N LEU A 29 -26.42 0.25 28.10
CA LEU A 29 -26.10 -1.08 27.59
C LEU A 29 -25.37 -1.86 28.68
N LYS A 30 -26.06 -2.92 29.11
CA LYS A 30 -25.68 -3.90 30.12
C LYS A 30 -24.29 -4.48 29.83
N HIS A 31 -23.52 -4.60 30.91
CA HIS A 31 -22.29 -5.39 30.97
C HIS A 31 -22.56 -6.84 30.54
N GLN A 32 -21.86 -7.30 29.49
CA GLN A 32 -21.64 -8.74 29.28
C GLN A 32 -20.21 -9.08 29.66
N GLN A 33 -20.11 -10.05 30.55
CA GLN A 33 -18.90 -10.56 31.17
C GLN A 33 -18.02 -11.28 30.14
N HIS A 34 -16.71 -11.09 30.28
CA HIS A 34 -15.68 -11.80 29.53
C HIS A 34 -15.56 -13.25 30.01
N PRO A 35 -15.42 -14.26 29.11
CA PRO A 35 -14.75 -15.49 29.46
C PRO A 35 -13.23 -15.30 29.33
N LYS A 36 -12.55 -15.50 30.47
CA LYS A 36 -11.10 -15.74 30.57
C LYS A 36 -10.79 -17.14 29.99
N ASN A 37 -9.70 -17.22 29.25
CA ASN A 37 -8.88 -18.40 28.88
C ASN A 37 -8.65 -18.52 27.38
N TRP A 38 -7.57 -17.92 26.90
CA TRP A 38 -6.90 -18.34 25.66
C TRP A 38 -5.49 -18.79 26.02
N ASN A 39 -5.37 -20.10 26.11
CA ASN A 39 -4.14 -20.84 26.32
C ASN A 39 -3.25 -20.65 25.08
N THR A 40 -2.16 -19.89 25.21
CA THR A 40 -1.24 -19.59 24.10
C THR A 40 -0.31 -20.76 23.83
N LYS A 41 -0.73 -21.70 22.97
CA LYS A 41 0.22 -22.55 22.25
C LYS A 41 0.92 -21.70 21.19
N SER A 42 2.22 -21.53 21.36
CA SER A 42 3.14 -20.84 20.46
C SER A 42 3.04 -21.40 19.04
N GLN A 43 2.76 -20.53 18.06
CA GLN A 43 2.91 -20.90 16.66
C GLN A 43 4.41 -21.01 16.31
N PRO A 44 4.82 -22.02 15.54
CA PRO A 44 6.21 -22.19 15.17
C PRO A 44 6.69 -21.02 14.30
N HIS A 45 7.84 -20.47 14.67
CA HIS A 45 8.60 -19.55 13.83
C HIS A 45 8.80 -20.16 12.43
N PRO A 46 8.71 -19.38 11.34
CA PRO A 46 9.04 -19.87 10.02
C PRO A 46 10.52 -20.27 10.01
N LYS A 47 10.78 -21.58 10.03
CA LYS A 47 12.12 -22.16 9.98
C LYS A 47 12.80 -21.75 8.67
N ASN A 48 14.00 -21.17 8.83
CA ASN A 48 15.11 -21.11 7.89
C ASN A 48 14.77 -20.92 6.40
N TRP A 49 14.72 -19.65 6.01
CA TRP A 49 14.90 -19.22 4.62
C TRP A 49 16.27 -19.71 4.12
N ASN A 50 16.32 -20.78 3.31
CA ASN A 50 17.58 -21.38 2.86
C ASN A 50 18.37 -20.40 1.96
N ILE A 51 19.41 -19.83 2.56
CA ILE A 51 20.20 -18.69 2.06
C ILE A 51 20.92 -19.02 0.74
N LYS A 52 21.41 -20.26 0.58
CA LYS A 52 22.14 -20.70 -0.62
C LYS A 52 21.19 -20.89 -1.80
N HIS A 53 20.01 -21.48 -1.56
CA HIS A 53 19.02 -21.74 -2.61
C HIS A 53 18.46 -20.43 -3.22
N HIS A 54 18.22 -19.41 -2.40
CA HIS A 54 17.71 -18.12 -2.90
C HIS A 54 18.76 -17.31 -3.70
N GLN A 55 20.02 -17.29 -3.26
CA GLN A 55 21.10 -16.61 -4.02
C GLN A 55 21.41 -17.33 -5.33
N GLN A 56 21.35 -18.67 -5.34
CA GLN A 56 21.48 -19.45 -6.55
C GLN A 56 20.27 -19.23 -7.48
N GLN A 57 19.05 -19.08 -6.96
CA GLN A 57 17.88 -18.67 -7.75
C GLN A 57 18.03 -17.27 -8.35
N LEU A 58 18.49 -16.26 -7.60
CA LEU A 58 18.68 -14.89 -8.13
C LEU A 58 19.82 -14.82 -9.17
N ARG A 59 20.92 -15.56 -8.96
CA ARG A 59 22.03 -15.66 -9.92
C ARG A 59 21.64 -16.44 -11.18
N ARG A 60 20.87 -17.53 -11.02
CA ARG A 60 20.24 -18.25 -12.15
C ARG A 60 19.19 -17.39 -12.85
N GLN A 61 18.43 -16.55 -12.15
CA GLN A 61 17.45 -15.62 -12.75
C GLN A 61 18.10 -14.54 -13.63
N ARG A 62 19.37 -14.18 -13.38
CA ARG A 62 20.15 -13.33 -14.31
C ARG A 62 20.64 -14.07 -15.56
N ARG A 63 20.58 -15.42 -15.58
CA ARG A 63 21.18 -16.28 -16.62
C ARG A 63 20.25 -17.37 -17.20
N ALA A 64 18.96 -17.45 -16.85
CA ALA A 64 18.12 -18.60 -17.20
C ALA A 64 17.06 -18.31 -18.29
N PRO A 65 16.68 -19.33 -19.09
CA PRO A 65 16.02 -19.20 -20.40
C PRO A 65 14.49 -19.24 -20.35
N HIS A 66 13.86 -19.01 -19.19
CA HIS A 66 12.41 -19.16 -19.01
C HIS A 66 11.58 -17.97 -19.54
N TRP A 67 12.00 -17.29 -20.61
CA TRP A 67 11.29 -16.10 -21.11
C TRP A 67 9.97 -16.41 -21.86
N ASP A 68 9.56 -17.67 -21.86
CA ASP A 68 8.31 -18.16 -22.45
C ASP A 68 7.13 -18.18 -21.46
N ILE A 69 7.32 -17.69 -20.23
CA ILE A 69 6.35 -17.82 -19.12
C ILE A 69 4.97 -17.20 -19.41
N ILE A 70 4.83 -16.30 -20.39
CA ILE A 70 3.53 -15.71 -20.71
C ILE A 70 3.37 -15.56 -22.23
N LYS A 71 3.11 -16.68 -22.90
CA LYS A 71 2.56 -16.71 -24.26
C LYS A 71 1.03 -16.74 -24.14
N PRO A 72 0.30 -15.62 -24.35
CA PRO A 72 -1.13 -15.68 -24.60
C PRO A 72 -1.32 -16.36 -25.96
N HIS A 73 -1.62 -17.66 -25.97
CA HIS A 73 -1.92 -18.37 -27.20
C HIS A 73 -3.16 -17.76 -27.86
N GLY A 74 -3.00 -17.27 -29.09
CA GLY A 74 -4.01 -16.52 -29.86
C GLY A 74 -3.49 -15.21 -30.45
N GLY A 75 -2.28 -14.77 -30.07
CA GLY A 75 -1.59 -13.62 -30.68
C GLY A 75 -0.18 -13.44 -30.11
N HIS A 76 0.73 -12.90 -30.91
CA HIS A 76 2.18 -12.76 -30.63
C HIS A 76 2.56 -11.79 -29.49
N ILE A 77 1.87 -11.76 -28.35
CA ILE A 77 2.27 -10.89 -27.23
C ILE A 77 3.20 -11.65 -26.28
N ARG A 78 4.49 -11.69 -26.61
CA ARG A 78 5.52 -12.19 -25.68
C ARG A 78 5.74 -11.16 -24.57
N LEU A 79 5.13 -11.37 -23.41
CA LEU A 79 5.37 -10.51 -22.25
C LEU A 79 6.64 -10.96 -21.51
N THR A 80 7.59 -10.04 -21.41
CA THR A 80 8.81 -10.24 -20.61
C THR A 80 8.63 -9.62 -19.23
N PRO A 81 8.96 -10.33 -18.14
CA PRO A 81 9.14 -9.73 -16.83
C PRO A 81 10.02 -8.49 -16.92
N ILE A 82 9.58 -7.40 -16.31
CA ILE A 82 10.31 -6.14 -16.35
C ILE A 82 11.47 -6.23 -15.34
N PRO A 83 12.73 -6.03 -15.75
CA PRO A 83 13.87 -6.04 -14.84
C PRO A 83 13.67 -5.07 -13.67
N ILE A 84 14.22 -5.41 -12.51
CA ILE A 84 14.20 -4.53 -11.34
C ILE A 84 14.92 -3.23 -11.70
N LYS A 85 14.21 -2.10 -11.63
CA LYS A 85 14.78 -0.76 -11.75
C LYS A 85 14.83 -0.12 -10.37
N LYS A 86 15.89 0.64 -10.09
CA LYS A 86 16.00 1.38 -8.83
C LYS A 86 15.18 2.66 -8.90
N GLU A 87 14.16 2.77 -8.07
CA GLU A 87 13.40 4.01 -7.94
C GLU A 87 13.96 4.90 -6.83
N ARG A 88 14.09 6.19 -7.13
CA ARG A 88 14.57 7.20 -6.17
C ARG A 88 13.52 7.55 -5.11
N PHE A 89 12.26 7.17 -5.31
CA PHE A 89 11.17 7.39 -4.36
C PHE A 89 11.30 6.47 -3.15
N CYS A 90 12.16 6.82 -2.20
CA CYS A 90 12.28 6.08 -0.96
C CYS A 90 12.17 7.04 0.24
N ASP A 91 10.95 7.16 0.78
CA ASP A 91 10.80 7.73 2.11
C ASP A 91 11.06 6.62 3.14
N ARG A 92 11.94 6.86 4.10
CA ARG A 92 12.14 5.97 5.25
C ARG A 92 11.79 6.69 6.55
N ILE A 93 11.43 5.95 7.58
CA ILE A 93 11.15 6.49 8.93
C ILE A 93 11.77 5.55 9.95
N GLN A 94 12.54 6.10 10.89
CA GLN A 94 13.27 5.30 11.88
C GLN A 94 12.73 5.53 13.29
N ILE A 95 12.63 4.46 14.08
CA ILE A 95 12.35 4.47 15.52
C ILE A 95 13.31 3.50 16.20
N GLY A 96 14.25 4.02 16.99
CA GLY A 96 15.33 3.18 17.54
C GLY A 96 16.12 2.51 16.42
N ASN A 97 16.22 1.18 16.44
CA ASN A 97 16.89 0.34 15.45
C ASN A 97 15.97 -0.15 14.31
N LEU A 98 14.71 0.30 14.28
CA LEU A 98 13.73 -0.12 13.28
C LEU A 98 13.52 0.95 12.23
N VAL A 99 13.58 0.56 10.97
CA VAL A 99 13.37 1.46 9.83
C VAL A 99 12.17 0.99 9.02
N PHE A 100 11.13 1.82 8.91
CA PHE A 100 10.07 1.61 7.93
C PHE A 100 10.47 2.17 6.58
N SER A 101 10.35 1.36 5.52
CA SER A 101 10.54 1.81 4.14
C SER A 101 9.19 1.95 3.46
N ASN A 102 8.94 3.14 2.94
CA ASN A 102 7.63 3.52 2.44
C ASN A 102 7.42 3.04 1.00
N VAL A 103 6.44 2.15 0.82
CA VAL A 103 6.03 1.63 -0.48
C VAL A 103 4.64 2.16 -0.81
N ALA A 104 4.46 2.75 -1.99
CA ALA A 104 3.16 3.26 -2.37
C ALA A 104 2.13 2.12 -2.48
N LYS A 105 0.90 2.41 -2.04
CA LYS A 105 -0.24 1.49 -2.03
C LYS A 105 -0.11 0.27 -1.11
N SER A 106 0.84 0.30 -0.19
CA SER A 106 1.01 -0.69 0.89
C SER A 106 0.79 -0.07 2.27
N MET A 107 -0.32 0.66 2.45
CA MET A 107 -0.62 1.42 3.69
C MET A 107 0.45 2.45 4.11
N SER A 108 1.22 2.96 3.15
CA SER A 108 2.28 3.95 3.34
C SER A 108 1.88 5.12 4.25
N ARG A 109 0.70 5.70 4.00
CA ARG A 109 0.19 6.86 4.76
C ARG A 109 -0.09 6.52 6.21
N GLN A 110 -0.77 5.40 6.47
CA GLN A 110 -1.16 4.97 7.81
C GLN A 110 0.08 4.53 8.61
N MET A 111 0.96 3.72 8.01
CA MET A 111 2.20 3.31 8.66
C MET A 111 3.11 4.50 8.97
N ARG A 112 3.19 5.48 8.08
CA ARG A 112 3.90 6.74 8.35
C ARG A 112 3.36 7.43 9.60
N ARG A 113 2.04 7.50 9.77
CA ARG A 113 1.41 8.10 10.97
C ARG A 113 1.76 7.34 12.25
N ILE A 114 1.66 6.01 12.24
CA ILE A 114 2.03 5.18 13.38
C ILE A 114 3.50 5.36 13.73
N PHE A 115 4.37 5.30 12.72
CA PHE A 115 5.80 5.44 12.97
C PHE A 115 6.12 6.82 13.54
N CYS A 116 5.46 7.89 13.04
CA CYS A 116 5.57 9.23 13.62
C CYS A 116 5.12 9.27 15.08
N GLU A 117 3.92 8.75 15.40
CA GLU A 117 3.39 8.75 16.76
C GLU A 117 4.33 8.02 17.73
N LEU A 118 4.72 6.79 17.38
CA LEU A 118 5.57 5.97 18.23
C LEU A 118 6.94 6.62 18.45
N ASN A 119 7.48 7.31 17.43
CA ASN A 119 8.72 8.07 17.56
C ASN A 119 8.58 9.26 18.53
N PHE A 120 7.48 10.00 18.46
CA PHE A 120 7.23 11.14 19.35
C PHE A 120 7.05 10.69 20.79
N ARG A 121 6.24 9.65 21.03
CA ARG A 121 6.05 9.09 22.37
C ARG A 121 7.36 8.59 22.96
N LYS A 122 8.17 7.87 22.16
CA LYS A 122 9.50 7.41 22.59
C LYS A 122 10.45 8.54 23.00
N ARG A 123 10.26 9.74 22.48
CA ARG A 123 11.07 10.93 22.81
C ARG A 123 10.45 11.80 23.91
N GLY A 124 9.38 11.33 24.56
CA GLY A 124 8.68 12.09 25.59
C GLY A 124 7.85 13.26 25.06
N TRP A 125 7.64 13.36 23.74
CA TRP A 125 6.84 14.45 23.17
C TRP A 125 5.35 14.15 23.34
N LYS A 126 4.59 15.15 23.81
CA LYS A 126 3.12 15.05 23.93
C LYS A 126 2.53 14.90 22.53
N VAL A 127 1.90 13.76 22.27
CA VAL A 127 1.05 13.53 21.09
C VAL A 127 -0.38 13.69 21.60
N ASP A 128 -1.04 14.79 21.25
CA ASP A 128 -2.44 14.96 21.60
C ASP A 128 -3.27 13.88 20.86
N ALA A 129 -4.26 13.32 21.55
CA ALA A 129 -5.09 12.23 21.05
C ALA A 129 -5.91 12.65 19.83
N ASN A 130 -6.23 13.94 19.70
CA ASN A 130 -6.94 14.53 18.55
C ASN A 130 -6.00 14.89 17.39
N THR A 131 -4.70 15.07 17.64
CA THR A 131 -3.66 15.29 16.63
C THR A 131 -3.20 14.01 15.91
N PHE A 132 -3.98 12.92 15.96
CA PHE A 132 -3.86 11.81 15.01
C PHE A 132 -4.10 12.24 13.57
N ILE A 133 -4.91 13.29 13.43
CA ILE A 133 -4.73 14.22 12.34
C ILE A 133 -3.47 14.97 12.72
N ILE A 134 -2.32 14.45 12.27
CA ILE A 134 -1.29 15.39 11.88
C ILE A 134 -2.02 16.30 10.90
N SER A 135 -2.51 17.46 11.36
CA SER A 135 -3.15 18.45 10.50
C SER A 135 -2.22 18.61 9.31
N GLU A 136 -2.74 18.89 8.13
CA GLU A 136 -1.83 19.12 6.99
C GLU A 136 -0.74 20.16 7.32
N LYS A 137 -1.03 21.07 8.28
CA LYS A 137 -0.06 21.97 8.93
C LYS A 137 1.08 21.28 9.71
N ASN A 138 0.86 20.18 10.43
CA ASN A 138 1.91 19.49 11.22
C ASN A 138 2.60 18.32 10.48
N ARG A 139 2.12 17.96 9.28
CA ARG A 139 2.67 16.88 8.44
C ARG A 139 4.10 17.15 7.97
N PRO A 140 4.47 18.41 7.65
CA PRO A 140 5.85 18.79 7.44
C PRO A 140 6.70 18.48 8.68
N ALA A 141 6.24 18.75 9.91
CA ALA A 141 7.08 18.61 11.09
C ALA A 141 7.58 17.17 11.32
N CYS A 142 6.72 16.13 11.22
CA CYS A 142 7.22 14.75 11.35
C CYS A 142 8.12 14.36 10.17
N ILE A 143 7.73 14.67 8.92
CA ILE A 143 8.48 14.24 7.73
C ILE A 143 9.81 15.00 7.62
N VAL A 144 9.81 16.31 7.86
CA VAL A 144 11.00 17.17 7.87
C VAL A 144 11.90 16.79 9.03
N ARG A 145 11.37 16.58 10.26
CA ARG A 145 12.21 16.12 11.38
C ARG A 145 12.75 14.72 11.10
N ALA A 146 11.91 13.77 10.65
CA ALA A 146 12.37 12.45 10.25
C ALA A 146 13.46 12.54 9.16
N ARG A 147 13.26 13.33 8.10
CA ARG A 147 14.25 13.57 7.05
C ARG A 147 15.54 14.22 7.56
N ARG A 148 15.46 15.17 8.50
CA ARG A 148 16.63 15.82 9.12
C ARG A 148 17.42 14.83 9.98
N PHE A 149 16.74 13.93 10.70
CA PHE A 149 17.40 12.83 11.44
C PHE A 149 17.97 11.73 10.52
N LEU A 150 17.43 11.57 9.31
CA LEU A 150 17.89 10.58 8.32
C LEU A 150 19.14 11.02 7.55
N ARG A 151 19.67 12.23 7.72
CA ARG A 151 20.90 12.65 7.02
C ARG A 151 22.19 12.09 7.63
N GLY A 152 22.15 11.50 8.84
CA GLY A 152 23.38 11.16 9.58
C GLY A 152 23.80 9.68 9.65
N ASN A 153 22.90 8.70 9.88
CA ASN A 153 23.36 7.38 10.37
C ASN A 153 22.39 6.18 10.19
N TRP A 154 21.52 6.22 9.19
CA TRP A 154 20.46 5.21 8.95
C TRP A 154 20.98 3.91 8.30
N TRP A 155 22.17 3.94 7.72
CA TRP A 155 22.83 2.79 7.09
C TRP A 155 23.48 1.83 8.07
N LYS A 156 23.33 2.03 9.39
CA LYS A 156 23.82 1.08 10.39
C LYS A 156 23.37 -0.34 10.00
N PRO A 157 24.31 -1.26 9.71
CA PRO A 157 23.99 -2.62 9.23
C PRO A 157 23.04 -3.39 10.16
N LYS A 158 23.02 -3.02 11.45
CA LYS A 158 22.20 -3.62 12.50
C LYS A 158 20.72 -3.24 12.43
N ASN A 159 20.33 -2.25 11.62
CA ASN A 159 18.95 -1.78 11.55
C ASN A 159 18.06 -2.76 10.76
N LYS A 160 17.01 -3.27 11.41
CA LYS A 160 15.97 -4.08 10.75
C LYS A 160 15.05 -3.16 9.95
N ARG A 161 14.83 -3.46 8.65
CA ARG A 161 13.98 -2.63 7.78
C ARG A 161 12.64 -3.31 7.55
N ILE A 162 11.55 -2.74 8.03
CA ILE A 162 10.20 -3.22 7.71
C ILE A 162 9.77 -2.65 6.37
N ILE A 163 9.22 -3.53 5.53
CA ILE A 163 8.42 -3.15 4.36
C ILE A 163 7.04 -3.77 4.49
N LEU A 164 6.03 -2.97 4.18
CA LEU A 164 4.72 -3.51 3.87
C LEU A 164 4.67 -3.78 2.38
N TRP A 165 4.26 -4.98 2.02
CA TRP A 165 3.99 -5.35 0.64
C TRP A 165 2.56 -5.84 0.55
N ARG A 166 1.99 -5.76 -0.65
CA ARG A 166 0.60 -6.09 -0.94
C ARG A 166 0.57 -7.01 -2.14
N ASP A 167 -0.39 -7.92 -2.19
CA ASP A 167 -0.60 -8.76 -3.36
C ASP A 167 -0.66 -7.90 -4.64
N PRO A 168 0.08 -8.24 -5.71
CA PRO A 168 0.15 -7.40 -6.89
C PRO A 168 -1.19 -7.13 -7.59
N VAL A 169 -2.13 -8.09 -7.60
CA VAL A 169 -3.47 -7.89 -8.17
C VAL A 169 -4.26 -6.93 -7.29
N ASP A 170 -4.28 -7.19 -5.99
CA ASP A 170 -5.00 -6.36 -5.01
C ASP A 170 -4.48 -4.89 -5.01
N ARG A 171 -3.15 -4.74 -5.16
CA ARG A 171 -2.45 -3.47 -5.33
C ARG A 171 -2.82 -2.78 -6.64
N PHE A 172 -2.79 -3.50 -7.76
CA PHE A 172 -3.19 -2.98 -9.07
C PHE A 172 -4.62 -2.43 -9.03
N VAL A 173 -5.60 -3.21 -8.56
CA VAL A 173 -7.00 -2.77 -8.49
C VAL A 173 -7.17 -1.57 -7.57
N SER A 174 -6.48 -1.55 -6.42
CA SER A 174 -6.53 -0.39 -5.52
C SER A 174 -5.91 0.86 -6.13
N MET A 175 -4.88 0.71 -6.96
CA MET A 175 -4.28 1.80 -7.71
C MET A 175 -5.18 2.28 -8.82
N TYR A 176 -5.72 1.37 -9.64
CA TYR A 176 -6.64 1.68 -10.71
C TYR A 176 -7.84 2.51 -10.21
N GLY A 177 -8.51 2.04 -9.15
CA GLY A 177 -9.62 2.79 -8.55
C GLY A 177 -9.22 4.15 -7.98
N HIS A 178 -8.02 4.28 -7.41
CA HIS A 178 -7.57 5.57 -6.87
C HIS A 178 -7.16 6.57 -7.95
N LEU A 179 -6.34 6.14 -8.90
CA LEU A 179 -5.75 7.04 -9.89
C LEU A 179 -6.69 7.32 -11.05
N CYS A 180 -7.39 6.30 -11.55
CA CYS A 180 -8.17 6.43 -12.77
C CYS A 180 -9.60 6.90 -12.48
N HIS A 181 -10.20 6.42 -11.38
CA HIS A 181 -11.56 6.78 -11.00
C HIS A 181 -11.59 7.89 -9.94
N GLY A 182 -10.79 7.78 -8.88
CA GLY A 182 -10.77 8.76 -7.80
C GLY A 182 -10.12 10.10 -8.18
N LEU A 183 -8.93 10.06 -8.78
CA LEU A 183 -8.16 11.26 -9.16
C LEU A 183 -8.23 11.60 -10.65
N GLN A 184 -8.82 10.71 -11.47
CA GLN A 184 -8.93 10.89 -12.93
C GLN A 184 -7.60 11.23 -13.64
N ILE A 185 -6.48 10.71 -13.13
CA ILE A 185 -5.12 10.96 -13.64
C ILE A 185 -4.81 10.13 -14.89
N CYS A 186 -5.46 8.98 -15.04
CA CYS A 186 -5.09 8.02 -16.09
C CYS A 186 -5.54 8.44 -17.51
N GLY A 187 -6.46 9.40 -17.62
CA GLY A 187 -7.04 9.83 -18.89
C GLY A 187 -7.83 8.71 -19.60
N LYS A 188 -8.08 8.90 -20.91
CA LYS A 188 -8.83 7.94 -21.75
C LYS A 188 -8.08 6.62 -21.98
N ALA A 189 -6.75 6.61 -21.82
CA ALA A 189 -5.90 5.44 -22.05
C ALA A 189 -5.99 4.34 -20.97
N ALA A 190 -6.93 4.46 -20.02
CA ALA A 190 -7.12 3.53 -18.92
C ALA A 190 -8.60 3.48 -18.48
N GLU A 191 -9.55 3.62 -19.42
CA GLU A 191 -10.98 3.58 -19.12
C GLU A 191 -11.42 2.20 -18.58
N SER A 192 -10.81 1.12 -19.06
CA SER A 192 -11.03 -0.23 -18.56
C SER A 192 -9.84 -0.78 -17.76
N VAL A 193 -10.12 -1.78 -16.92
CA VAL A 193 -9.12 -2.56 -16.19
C VAL A 193 -8.06 -3.15 -17.14
N HIS A 194 -8.49 -3.67 -18.29
CA HIS A 194 -7.60 -4.26 -19.29
C HIS A 194 -6.65 -3.21 -19.89
N THR A 195 -7.20 -2.09 -20.38
CA THR A 195 -6.40 -1.03 -21.00
C THR A 195 -5.45 -0.41 -19.98
N ALA A 196 -5.88 -0.25 -18.72
CA ALA A 196 -5.02 0.20 -17.63
C ALA A 196 -3.83 -0.75 -17.37
N ALA A 197 -4.07 -2.06 -17.29
CA ALA A 197 -3.02 -3.05 -17.09
C ALA A 197 -1.98 -3.02 -18.22
N LYS A 198 -2.46 -2.99 -19.48
CA LYS A 198 -1.60 -2.86 -20.67
C LYS A 198 -0.78 -1.57 -20.65
N SER A 199 -1.42 -0.44 -20.37
CA SER A 199 -0.78 0.88 -20.30
C SER A 199 0.27 0.94 -19.21
N PHE A 200 -0.02 0.45 -17.99
CA PHE A 200 0.94 0.46 -16.90
C PHE A 200 2.13 -0.46 -17.17
N TYR A 201 1.91 -1.65 -17.75
CA TYR A 201 3.01 -2.50 -18.21
C TYR A 201 3.92 -1.76 -19.20
N LYS A 202 3.33 -1.10 -20.20
CA LYS A 202 4.08 -0.32 -21.20
C LYS A 202 4.86 0.83 -20.57
N ILE A 203 4.27 1.57 -19.63
CA ILE A 203 4.97 2.65 -18.90
C ILE A 203 6.17 2.09 -18.14
N LEU A 204 6.02 0.96 -17.43
CA LEU A 204 7.10 0.36 -16.67
C LEU A 204 8.23 -0.19 -17.56
N LYS A 205 7.85 -0.80 -18.69
CA LYS A 205 8.78 -1.39 -19.65
C LYS A 205 9.58 -0.28 -20.36
N ASP A 206 8.86 0.63 -21.02
CA ASP A 206 9.42 1.57 -21.99
C ASP A 206 9.67 2.97 -21.41
N GLY A 207 9.14 3.27 -20.22
CA GLY A 207 9.18 4.62 -19.63
C GLY A 207 8.26 5.64 -20.32
N LYS A 208 7.47 5.21 -21.31
CA LYS A 208 6.60 6.06 -22.13
C LYS A 208 5.22 6.22 -21.49
N TYR A 209 4.80 7.45 -21.24
CA TYR A 209 3.48 7.78 -20.68
C TYR A 209 2.48 8.01 -21.81
N PRO A 210 1.23 7.50 -21.70
CA PRO A 210 0.16 7.85 -22.63
C PRO A 210 -0.10 9.36 -22.69
N ALA A 211 -0.63 9.83 -23.82
CA ALA A 211 -1.14 11.20 -23.95
C ALA A 211 -2.27 11.45 -22.94
N GLY A 212 -2.37 12.68 -22.43
CA GLY A 212 -3.42 13.09 -21.48
C GLY A 212 -3.21 12.68 -20.02
N VAL A 213 -2.10 12.02 -19.67
CA VAL A 213 -1.74 11.78 -18.26
C VAL A 213 -1.37 13.10 -17.58
N LYS A 214 -2.23 13.55 -16.66
CA LYS A 214 -2.10 14.84 -15.96
C LYS A 214 -0.95 14.89 -14.95
N ASP A 215 -0.65 13.78 -14.28
CA ASP A 215 0.35 13.69 -13.21
C ASP A 215 1.21 12.43 -13.33
N ARG A 216 2.24 12.51 -14.18
CA ARG A 216 3.14 11.39 -14.49
C ARG A 216 3.94 10.94 -13.26
N ALA A 217 4.35 11.87 -12.40
CA ALA A 217 5.15 11.55 -11.22
C ALA A 217 4.32 10.76 -10.19
N ASN A 218 3.09 11.19 -9.94
CA ASN A 218 2.18 10.49 -9.03
C ASN A 218 1.75 9.14 -9.62
N LEU A 219 1.48 9.07 -10.93
CA LEU A 219 1.22 7.80 -11.61
C LEU A 219 2.41 6.83 -11.42
N ARG A 220 3.63 7.27 -11.77
CA ARG A 220 4.86 6.47 -11.59
C ARG A 220 5.01 6.00 -10.16
N HIS A 221 4.84 6.92 -9.20
CA HIS A 221 4.96 6.62 -7.78
C HIS A 221 4.01 5.52 -7.32
N HIS A 222 2.92 5.25 -8.04
CA HIS A 222 1.93 4.25 -7.65
C HIS A 222 2.06 2.93 -8.44
N ILE A 223 2.43 2.97 -9.72
CA ILE A 223 2.49 1.80 -10.62
C ILE A 223 3.75 0.96 -10.43
N VAL A 224 4.87 1.53 -9.96
CA VAL A 224 6.14 0.80 -9.89
C VAL A 224 6.07 -0.37 -8.90
N PRO A 225 6.64 -1.56 -9.21
CA PRO A 225 6.65 -2.71 -8.31
C PRO A 225 7.27 -2.41 -6.94
N THR A 226 6.86 -3.15 -5.92
CA THR A 226 7.41 -3.02 -4.55
C THR A 226 8.92 -3.23 -4.53
N THR A 227 9.40 -4.20 -5.31
CA THR A 227 10.82 -4.53 -5.47
C THR A 227 11.69 -3.36 -5.97
N TRP A 228 11.09 -2.36 -6.63
CA TRP A 228 11.82 -1.19 -7.15
C TRP A 228 12.06 -0.13 -6.09
N TYR A 229 11.28 -0.13 -5.00
CA TYR A 229 11.43 0.85 -3.93
C TYR A 229 12.65 0.55 -3.09
N CYS A 230 13.32 1.60 -2.63
CA CYS A 230 14.25 1.56 -1.52
C CYS A 230 15.42 0.55 -1.66
N GLY A 231 15.74 0.04 -2.85
CA GLY A 231 16.76 -1.01 -3.01
C GLY A 231 16.31 -2.37 -2.48
N ILE A 232 15.01 -2.61 -2.34
CA ILE A 232 14.45 -3.89 -1.86
C ILE A 232 14.88 -5.05 -2.77
N GLY A 233 14.83 -4.86 -4.09
CA GLY A 233 15.28 -5.88 -5.04
C GLY A 233 16.79 -6.13 -5.06
N GLU A 234 17.59 -5.14 -4.67
CA GLU A 234 19.06 -5.26 -4.61
C GLU A 234 19.50 -5.97 -3.32
N GLU A 235 18.87 -5.65 -2.20
CA GLU A 235 19.27 -6.09 -0.86
C GLU A 235 18.11 -6.70 -0.05
N PRO A 236 17.38 -7.70 -0.59
CA PRO A 236 16.15 -8.17 0.04
C PRO A 236 16.34 -8.71 1.46
N LYS A 237 17.54 -9.22 1.76
CA LYS A 237 17.94 -9.72 3.08
C LYS A 237 17.92 -8.65 4.18
N LYS A 238 18.01 -7.37 3.83
CA LYS A 238 17.94 -6.27 4.82
C LYS A 238 16.51 -5.96 5.24
N TYR A 239 15.52 -6.58 4.60
CA TYR A 239 14.10 -6.27 4.76
C TYR A 239 13.33 -7.40 5.46
N ILE A 240 12.39 -6.99 6.30
CA ILE A 240 11.38 -7.82 6.95
C ILE A 240 10.07 -7.54 6.21
N PRO A 241 9.66 -8.43 5.29
CA PRO A 241 8.43 -8.26 4.56
C PRO A 241 7.23 -8.63 5.42
N ILE A 242 6.32 -7.67 5.60
CA ILE A 242 5.05 -7.88 6.27
C ILE A 242 3.96 -7.69 5.21
N GLU A 243 3.17 -8.74 5.02
CA GLU A 243 2.06 -8.71 4.07
C GLU A 243 0.93 -7.85 4.63
N TYR A 244 0.48 -6.89 3.83
CA TYR A 244 -0.73 -6.15 4.06
C TYR A 244 -1.91 -6.87 3.40
N THR A 245 -2.78 -7.42 4.23
CA THR A 245 -4.05 -8.00 3.84
C THR A 245 -5.21 -7.15 4.34
N LEU A 246 -6.39 -7.40 3.80
CA LEU A 246 -7.65 -6.81 4.29
C LEU A 246 -7.87 -7.12 5.77
N ASP A 247 -7.46 -8.31 6.23
CA ASP A 247 -7.32 -8.62 7.65
C ASP A 247 -6.08 -7.91 8.21
N SER A 248 -6.31 -6.76 8.85
CA SER A 248 -5.26 -5.97 9.48
C SER A 248 -4.75 -6.61 10.78
N LYS A 249 -5.45 -7.58 11.38
CA LYS A 249 -5.03 -8.22 12.64
C LYS A 249 -3.75 -9.04 12.43
N LYS A 250 -3.66 -9.81 11.34
CA LYS A 250 -2.46 -10.58 10.98
C LYS A 250 -1.25 -9.68 10.72
N MET A 251 -1.45 -8.54 10.06
CA MET A 251 -0.38 -7.56 9.86
C MET A 251 0.09 -6.97 11.19
N ILE A 252 -0.85 -6.59 12.07
CA ILE A 252 -0.59 -6.03 13.40
C ILE A 252 0.17 -7.02 14.30
N SER A 253 -0.23 -8.30 14.31
CA SER A 253 0.43 -9.32 15.11
C SER A 253 1.89 -9.52 14.67
N ARG A 254 2.18 -9.39 13.37
CA ARG A 254 3.55 -9.44 12.84
C ARG A 254 4.36 -8.17 13.13
N LEU A 255 3.73 -6.99 13.16
CA LEU A 255 4.40 -5.71 13.46
C LEU A 255 4.81 -5.58 14.93
N ARG A 256 3.96 -6.05 15.85
CA ARG A 256 4.09 -5.85 17.30
C ARG A 256 5.45 -6.30 17.88
N PRO A 257 5.99 -7.51 17.58
CA PRO A 257 7.28 -7.95 18.09
C PRO A 257 8.43 -7.02 17.68
N HIS A 258 8.40 -6.47 16.46
CA HIS A 258 9.45 -5.58 15.98
C HIS A 258 9.45 -4.24 16.70
N PHE A 259 8.27 -3.68 16.99
CA PHE A 259 8.16 -2.48 17.80
C PHE A 259 8.62 -2.70 19.24
N ARG A 260 8.24 -3.83 19.86
CA ARG A 260 8.69 -4.19 21.22
C ARG A 260 10.22 -4.30 21.29
N HIS A 261 10.82 -5.01 20.34
CA HIS A 261 12.28 -5.15 20.23
C HIS A 261 12.99 -3.80 20.01
N SER A 262 12.26 -2.78 19.56
CA SER A 262 12.79 -1.41 19.41
C SER A 262 12.64 -0.57 20.68
N GLY A 263 12.26 -1.17 21.81
CA GLY A 263 12.07 -0.50 23.10
C GLY A 263 10.80 0.35 23.18
N ILE A 264 9.76 0.01 22.41
CA ILE A 264 8.48 0.73 22.43
C ILE A 264 7.54 0.02 23.40
N SER A 265 6.96 0.77 24.35
CA SER A 265 6.01 0.24 25.33
C SER A 265 4.80 -0.43 24.65
N GLY A 266 4.37 -1.58 25.20
CA GLY A 266 3.19 -2.32 24.73
C GLY A 266 1.95 -1.45 24.63
N LYS A 267 1.67 -0.62 25.64
CA LYS A 267 0.53 0.31 25.67
C LYS A 267 0.51 1.27 24.48
N TRP A 268 1.67 1.80 24.08
CA TRP A 268 1.77 2.69 22.92
C TRP A 268 1.59 1.95 21.60
N ILE A 269 2.15 0.74 21.50
CA ILE A 269 1.95 -0.13 20.34
C ILE A 269 0.45 -0.46 20.19
N ASP A 270 -0.20 -0.85 21.28
CA ASP A 270 -1.63 -1.16 21.30
C ASP A 270 -2.48 0.04 20.89
N THR A 271 -2.19 1.22 21.43
CA THR A 271 -2.89 2.46 21.07
C THR A 271 -2.70 2.83 19.59
N ALA A 272 -1.47 2.74 19.08
CA ALA A 272 -1.18 3.13 17.70
C ALA A 272 -1.74 2.12 16.68
N LEU A 273 -1.69 0.82 17.00
CA LEU A 273 -2.17 -0.26 16.12
C LEU A 273 -3.69 -0.47 16.23
N SER A 274 -4.33 -0.25 17.37
CA SER A 274 -5.80 -0.28 17.46
C SER A 274 -6.42 0.79 16.57
N ARG A 275 -5.75 1.95 16.45
CA ARG A 275 -6.15 3.01 15.51
C ARG A 275 -6.00 2.62 14.05
N LEU A 276 -5.13 1.69 13.68
CA LEU A 276 -5.18 1.09 12.34
C LEU A 276 -6.50 0.36 12.13
N LEU A 277 -6.93 -0.45 13.09
CA LEU A 277 -8.17 -1.21 12.97
C LEU A 277 -9.38 -0.27 12.82
N THR A 278 -9.36 0.89 13.49
CA THR A 278 -10.47 1.86 13.40
C THR A 278 -10.40 2.79 12.20
N THR A 279 -9.20 3.18 11.73
CA THR A 279 -9.02 4.11 10.59
C THR A 279 -8.88 3.43 9.22
N ASN A 280 -8.56 2.13 9.16
CA ASN A 280 -8.59 1.35 7.92
C ASN A 280 -10.03 1.06 7.45
N ASN A 281 -11.02 1.54 8.19
CA ASN A 281 -12.38 1.86 7.75
C ASN A 281 -12.36 3.06 6.78
N ASN A 282 -11.61 2.97 5.68
CA ASN A 282 -11.65 3.95 4.61
C ASN A 282 -13.12 4.21 4.25
N LYS A 283 -13.57 5.47 4.30
CA LYS A 283 -14.92 5.87 3.85
C LYS A 283 -15.26 5.25 2.48
N TYR A 284 -14.31 5.27 1.54
CA TYR A 284 -14.45 4.65 0.21
C TYR A 284 -14.66 3.13 0.20
N ARG A 285 -14.27 2.41 1.26
CA ARG A 285 -14.41 0.94 1.33
C ARG A 285 -15.76 0.52 1.94
N LYS A 286 -16.44 1.44 2.63
CA LYS A 286 -17.76 1.22 3.26
C LYS A 286 -18.91 1.75 2.44
N LEU A 287 -18.65 2.54 1.40
CA LEU A 287 -19.67 2.92 0.43
C LEU A 287 -20.01 1.66 -0.39
N PRO A 288 -21.24 1.12 -0.31
CA PRO A 288 -21.63 -0.13 -0.98
C PRO A 288 -21.34 -0.09 -2.48
N GLU A 289 -21.55 1.08 -3.10
CA GLU A 289 -21.20 1.42 -4.47
C GLU A 289 -19.73 1.08 -4.82
N PHE A 290 -18.77 1.44 -3.97
CA PHE A 290 -17.36 1.20 -4.23
C PHE A 290 -16.92 -0.23 -3.92
N ALA A 291 -17.61 -0.92 -3.01
CA ALA A 291 -17.35 -2.33 -2.73
C ALA A 291 -17.72 -3.19 -3.95
N GLY A 292 -18.93 -2.99 -4.52
CA GLY A 292 -19.37 -3.67 -5.73
C GLY A 292 -18.49 -3.35 -6.95
N ILE A 293 -18.13 -2.07 -7.14
CA ILE A 293 -17.23 -1.66 -8.23
C ILE A 293 -15.85 -2.31 -8.11
N ARG A 294 -15.27 -2.36 -6.89
CA ARG A 294 -13.97 -3.01 -6.67
C ARG A 294 -14.02 -4.50 -6.98
N GLU A 295 -15.08 -5.19 -6.56
CA GLU A 295 -15.29 -6.61 -6.85
C GLU A 295 -15.44 -6.83 -8.35
N GLY A 296 -16.14 -5.94 -9.05
CA GLY A 296 -16.20 -5.91 -10.52
C GLY A 296 -14.80 -5.84 -11.14
N TRP A 297 -13.97 -4.89 -10.73
CA TRP A 297 -12.60 -4.78 -11.26
C TRP A 297 -11.72 -5.99 -10.93
N MET A 298 -11.88 -6.59 -9.74
CA MET A 298 -11.19 -7.83 -9.40
C MET A 298 -11.63 -8.95 -10.34
N ARG A 299 -12.94 -9.08 -10.58
CA ARG A 299 -13.51 -10.04 -11.53
C ARG A 299 -12.94 -9.83 -12.93
N ASP A 300 -12.86 -8.60 -13.42
CA ASP A 300 -12.28 -8.26 -14.73
C ASP A 300 -10.81 -8.67 -14.86
N VAL A 301 -10.03 -8.55 -13.78
CA VAL A 301 -8.64 -9.02 -13.75
C VAL A 301 -8.59 -10.56 -13.82
N PHE A 302 -9.41 -11.24 -13.03
CA PHE A 302 -9.39 -12.70 -12.93
C PHE A 302 -10.15 -13.41 -14.06
N SER A 303 -10.99 -12.74 -14.82
CA SER A 303 -11.68 -13.31 -15.99
C SER A 303 -10.87 -13.13 -17.26
N ASN A 304 -10.02 -12.11 -17.35
CA ASN A 304 -9.27 -11.81 -18.57
C ASN A 304 -7.81 -12.27 -18.47
N ARG A 305 -7.49 -13.34 -19.22
CA ARG A 305 -6.14 -13.91 -19.31
C ARG A 305 -5.07 -12.89 -19.68
N THR A 306 -5.35 -12.02 -20.64
CA THR A 306 -4.40 -11.02 -21.13
C THR A 306 -4.16 -9.92 -20.08
N THR A 307 -5.21 -9.48 -19.38
CA THR A 307 -5.09 -8.54 -18.26
C THR A 307 -4.21 -9.12 -17.14
N MET A 308 -4.50 -10.34 -16.70
CA MET A 308 -3.71 -11.03 -15.68
C MET A 308 -2.24 -11.18 -16.12
N SER A 309 -2.02 -11.50 -17.39
CA SER A 309 -0.70 -11.62 -18.00
C SER A 309 0.12 -10.33 -17.90
N TYR A 310 -0.47 -9.16 -18.17
CA TYR A 310 0.19 -7.87 -17.99
C TYR A 310 0.57 -7.60 -16.53
N ILE A 311 -0.33 -7.90 -15.59
CA ILE A 311 -0.09 -7.70 -14.16
C ILE A 311 1.04 -8.62 -13.68
N ILE A 312 1.01 -9.91 -14.05
CA ILE A 312 2.08 -10.85 -13.71
C ILE A 312 3.41 -10.37 -14.29
N ALA A 313 3.45 -9.94 -15.56
CA ALA A 313 4.70 -9.46 -16.17
C ALA A 313 5.24 -8.19 -15.50
N ALA A 314 4.37 -7.26 -15.13
CA ALA A 314 4.74 -6.02 -14.46
C ALA A 314 5.29 -6.26 -13.04
N TYR A 315 4.70 -7.19 -12.29
CA TYR A 315 5.00 -7.43 -10.88
C TYR A 315 5.68 -8.78 -10.60
N TYR A 316 6.24 -9.43 -11.61
CA TYR A 316 6.84 -10.76 -11.51
C TYR A 316 7.81 -10.89 -10.33
N TYR A 317 8.72 -9.92 -10.19
CA TYR A 317 9.72 -9.95 -9.12
C TYR A 317 9.12 -9.74 -7.73
N ASP A 318 7.96 -9.08 -7.59
CA ASP A 318 7.27 -9.00 -6.29
C ASP A 318 6.79 -10.40 -5.87
N TYR A 319 6.16 -11.17 -6.77
CA TYR A 319 5.77 -12.56 -6.48
C TYR A 319 6.98 -13.42 -6.08
N ARG A 320 8.07 -13.34 -6.85
CA ARG A 320 9.28 -14.12 -6.58
C ARG A 320 9.95 -13.73 -5.27
N LEU A 321 10.09 -12.42 -5.00
CA LEU A 321 10.78 -11.95 -3.81
C LEU A 321 10.01 -12.26 -2.53
N PHE A 322 8.68 -12.15 -2.57
CA PHE A 322 7.82 -12.39 -1.41
C PHE A 322 7.31 -13.83 -1.28
N GLY A 323 7.84 -14.76 -2.09
CA GLY A 323 7.55 -16.19 -1.99
C GLY A 323 6.10 -16.54 -2.29
N LYS A 324 5.44 -15.79 -3.18
CA LYS A 324 4.06 -16.03 -3.57
C LYS A 324 4.00 -16.80 -4.89
N PRO A 325 3.07 -17.75 -5.03
CA PRO A 325 2.85 -18.40 -6.31
C PRO A 325 2.35 -17.37 -7.32
N LEU A 326 2.68 -17.58 -8.60
CA LEU A 326 2.06 -16.81 -9.67
C LEU A 326 0.57 -17.19 -9.76
N PRO A 327 -0.34 -16.22 -9.97
CA PRO A 327 -1.74 -16.53 -10.23
C PRO A 327 -1.88 -17.49 -11.42
N LYS A 328 -2.79 -18.45 -11.32
CA LYS A 328 -3.18 -19.27 -12.47
C LYS A 328 -3.85 -18.38 -13.51
N LEU A 329 -3.48 -18.53 -14.77
CA LEU A 329 -4.15 -17.84 -15.85
C LEU A 329 -5.53 -18.49 -16.07
N PRO A 330 -6.58 -17.69 -16.33
CA PRO A 330 -7.88 -18.20 -16.74
C PRO A 330 -7.78 -19.13 -17.95
N PRO A 331 -8.73 -20.08 -18.08
CA PRO A 331 -8.90 -20.85 -19.31
C PRO A 331 -9.13 -19.91 -20.50
N LYS A 332 -8.91 -20.46 -21.70
CA LYS A 332 -9.09 -19.71 -22.95
C LYS A 332 -10.55 -19.38 -23.20
#